data_AF-A0A7C9BGZ8-F1
#
_entry.id   AF-A0A7C9BGZ8-F1
#
_cell.length_a   1.000
_cell.length_b   1.000
_cell.length_c   1.000
_cell.angle_alpha   90.00
_cell.angle_beta   90.00
_cell.angle_gamma   90.00
#
_symmetry.space_group_name_H-M   'P 1'
#
loop_
_entity.id
_entity.type
_entity.pdbx_description
1 polymer ?
#
loop_
_entity_poly.entity_id
_entity_poly.type
_entity_poly.pdbx_seq_one_letter_code
_entity_poly.pdbx_strand_id
1 'polypeptide(L)'
;MLQGFGPVVGPNTHTMILGSFPGEASLDAAQYYAHPRNQFWRLLGAVLREPELHALDYDARLERVLKHGIGIWDVLAACHREGSLDSAIRNAKPNDFDSLREHAPLLKKVCFNGKTAGRFAEVIGAAGYETLVLPSSSPANASLSFEQKLLRWREVES
;
A
#
# COMPACT_ATOMS: atom_id res chain seq x y z
N MET A 1 -12.53 -12.64 12.97
CA MET A 1 -11.22 -12.36 12.33
C MET A 1 -11.47 -11.62 11.04
N LEU A 2 -10.84 -10.47 10.85
CA LEU A 2 -10.93 -9.68 9.62
C LEU A 2 -10.02 -10.29 8.56
N GLN A 3 -10.45 -10.22 7.30
CA GLN A 3 -9.67 -10.66 6.13
C GLN A 3 -9.25 -9.44 5.31
N GLY A 4 -8.02 -9.47 4.82
CA GLY A 4 -7.51 -8.51 3.85
C GLY A 4 -8.01 -8.81 2.45
N PHE A 5 -7.53 -8.02 1.50
CA PHE A 5 -7.85 -8.21 0.08
C PHE A 5 -6.72 -8.95 -0.64
N GLY A 6 -7.02 -9.46 -1.84
CA GLY A 6 -6.00 -9.98 -2.76
C GLY A 6 -5.18 -8.86 -3.41
N PRO A 7 -3.96 -9.15 -3.89
CA PRO A 7 -3.09 -8.14 -4.48
C PRO A 7 -3.71 -7.56 -5.76
N VAL A 8 -3.63 -6.23 -5.93
CA VAL A 8 -3.83 -5.58 -7.22
C VAL A 8 -2.49 -5.54 -7.91
N VAL A 9 -2.33 -6.39 -8.92
CA VAL A 9 -1.04 -6.63 -9.56
C VAL A 9 -1.23 -7.07 -11.01
N GLY A 10 -0.24 -6.80 -11.86
CA GLY A 10 -0.22 -7.26 -13.23
C GLY A 10 1.19 -7.69 -13.66
N PRO A 11 1.32 -8.27 -14.86
CA PRO A 11 2.60 -8.80 -15.35
C PRO A 11 3.70 -7.73 -15.49
N ASN A 12 3.31 -6.47 -15.65
CA ASN A 12 4.21 -5.33 -15.77
C ASN A 12 4.51 -4.64 -14.43
N THR A 13 4.00 -5.15 -13.30
CA THR A 13 4.25 -4.56 -12.00
C THR A 13 5.72 -4.70 -11.63
N HIS A 14 6.41 -3.57 -11.50
CA HIS A 14 7.81 -3.50 -11.07
C HIS A 14 7.98 -2.97 -9.65
N THR A 15 6.96 -2.26 -9.13
CA THR A 15 6.95 -1.73 -7.77
C THR A 15 5.64 -2.10 -7.08
N MET A 16 5.72 -2.63 -5.86
CA MET A 16 4.55 -2.95 -5.03
C MET A 16 4.45 -1.95 -3.88
N ILE A 17 3.26 -1.42 -3.60
CA ILE A 17 3.02 -0.63 -2.38
C ILE A 17 2.21 -1.48 -1.38
N LEU A 18 2.81 -1.74 -0.22
CA LEU A 18 2.24 -2.55 0.85
C LEU A 18 1.76 -1.69 2.01
N GLY A 19 0.45 -1.69 2.27
CA GLY A 19 -0.13 -1.20 3.52
C GLY A 19 0.01 -2.21 4.66
N SER A 20 -0.47 -1.86 5.85
CA SER A 20 -0.49 -2.75 7.01
C SER A 20 -1.63 -3.76 6.92
N PHE A 21 -2.85 -3.26 6.91
CA PHE A 21 -4.10 -4.01 6.75
C PHE A 21 -5.22 -3.02 6.37
N PRO A 22 -6.20 -3.40 5.53
CA PRO A 22 -7.28 -2.50 5.12
C PRO A 22 -8.01 -1.91 6.33
N GLY A 23 -8.24 -0.59 6.35
CA GLY A 23 -9.04 0.08 7.39
C GLY A 23 -10.53 -0.30 7.32
N GLU A 24 -11.34 0.08 8.30
CA GLU A 24 -12.78 -0.21 8.34
C GLU A 24 -13.52 0.28 7.09
N ALA A 25 -13.37 1.56 6.73
CA ALA A 25 -13.95 2.10 5.50
C ALA A 25 -13.46 1.38 4.22
N SER A 26 -12.23 0.85 4.24
CA SER A 26 -11.72 0.04 3.14
C SER A 26 -12.40 -1.31 3.06
N LEU A 27 -12.55 -1.99 4.20
CA LEU A 27 -13.25 -3.28 4.33
C LEU A 27 -14.71 -3.15 3.89
N ASP A 28 -15.41 -2.13 4.38
CA ASP A 28 -16.82 -1.89 4.04
C ASP A 28 -17.03 -1.62 2.55
N ALA A 29 -16.12 -0.87 1.93
CA ALA A 29 -16.17 -0.55 0.51
C ALA A 29 -15.59 -1.65 -0.39
N ALA A 30 -14.91 -2.65 0.18
CA ALA A 30 -14.06 -3.61 -0.54
C ALA A 30 -12.99 -2.92 -1.44
N GLN A 31 -12.39 -1.83 -0.94
CA GLN A 31 -11.49 -0.98 -1.71
C GLN A 31 -10.23 -0.61 -0.92
N TYR A 32 -9.06 -0.69 -1.56
CA TYR A 32 -7.83 -0.17 -0.97
C TYR A 32 -7.91 1.34 -0.76
N TYR A 33 -7.52 1.77 0.44
CA TYR A 33 -7.43 3.18 0.83
C TYR A 33 -8.72 3.99 0.60
N ALA A 34 -9.89 3.41 0.91
CA ALA A 34 -11.21 3.98 0.64
C ALA A 34 -11.59 5.15 1.56
N HIS A 35 -10.99 5.23 2.75
CA HIS A 35 -11.33 6.27 3.72
C HIS A 35 -11.07 7.68 3.11
N PRO A 36 -12.05 8.61 3.06
CA PRO A 36 -11.93 9.87 2.32
C PRO A 36 -10.76 10.78 2.74
N ARG A 37 -10.35 10.71 4.01
CA ARG A 37 -9.18 11.45 4.53
C ARG A 37 -7.84 10.72 4.35
N ASN A 38 -7.83 9.51 3.79
CA ASN A 38 -6.58 8.82 3.47
C ASN A 38 -5.93 9.51 2.27
N GLN A 39 -4.66 9.86 2.41
CA GLN A 39 -3.95 10.66 1.42
C GLN A 39 -3.31 9.80 0.31
N PHE A 40 -3.48 8.47 0.34
CA PHE A 40 -2.80 7.53 -0.57
C PHE A 40 -2.94 7.92 -2.04
N TRP A 41 -4.18 8.03 -2.54
CA TRP A 41 -4.44 8.32 -3.95
C TRP A 41 -3.93 9.70 -4.38
N ARG A 42 -3.95 10.68 -3.47
CA ARG A 42 -3.41 12.03 -3.72
C ARG A 42 -1.88 12.04 -3.76
N LEU A 43 -1.24 11.33 -2.84
CA LEU A 43 0.22 11.20 -2.79
C LEU A 43 0.72 10.45 -4.03
N LEU A 44 0.13 9.29 -4.33
CA LEU A 44 0.52 8.49 -5.48
C LEU A 44 0.23 9.22 -6.80
N GLY A 45 -0.90 9.92 -6.92
CA GLY A 45 -1.20 10.75 -8.09
C GLY A 45 -0.15 11.84 -8.32
N ALA A 46 0.30 12.52 -7.26
CA ALA A 46 1.36 13.52 -7.36
C ALA A 46 2.72 12.90 -7.73
N VAL A 47 3.02 11.69 -7.26
CA VAL A 47 4.23 10.94 -7.65
C VAL A 47 4.19 10.55 -9.12
N LEU A 48 3.09 9.95 -9.58
CA LEU A 48 2.93 9.47 -10.96
C LEU A 48 2.61 10.56 -11.98
N ARG A 49 2.65 11.84 -11.57
CA ARG A 49 2.24 12.99 -12.40
C ARG A 49 0.79 12.88 -12.93
N GLU A 50 -0.08 12.23 -12.17
CA GLU A 50 -1.54 12.14 -12.37
C GLU A 50 -2.28 12.79 -11.18
N PRO A 51 -2.32 14.12 -11.05
CA PRO A 51 -2.89 14.81 -9.89
C PRO A 51 -4.38 14.48 -9.66
N GLU A 52 -5.11 14.15 -10.73
CA GLU A 52 -6.54 13.78 -10.69
C GLU A 52 -6.79 12.31 -10.35
N LEU A 53 -5.75 11.49 -10.08
CA LEU A 53 -5.91 10.07 -9.75
C LEU A 53 -6.92 9.85 -8.62
N HIS A 54 -6.89 10.69 -7.59
CA HIS A 54 -7.78 10.60 -6.44
C HIS A 54 -9.25 10.92 -6.74
N ALA A 55 -9.55 11.57 -7.87
CA ALA A 55 -10.90 11.93 -8.29
C ALA A 55 -11.56 10.86 -9.18
N LEU A 56 -10.78 9.93 -9.72
CA LEU A 56 -11.30 8.82 -10.52
C LEU A 56 -12.10 7.83 -9.67
N ASP A 57 -12.98 7.06 -10.30
CA ASP A 57 -13.61 5.89 -9.69
C ASP A 57 -12.56 4.82 -9.37
N TYR A 58 -12.84 3.97 -8.39
CA TYR A 58 -11.86 3.01 -7.85
C TYR A 58 -11.23 2.12 -8.93
N ASP A 59 -12.04 1.51 -9.80
CA ASP A 59 -11.53 0.62 -10.85
C ASP A 59 -10.62 1.37 -11.83
N ALA A 60 -10.99 2.61 -12.20
CA ALA A 60 -10.16 3.47 -13.02
C ALA A 60 -8.83 3.85 -12.32
N ARG A 61 -8.83 4.01 -10.99
CA ARG A 61 -7.57 4.19 -10.23
C ARG A 61 -6.70 2.95 -10.33
N LEU A 62 -7.26 1.75 -10.21
CA LEU A 62 -6.52 0.50 -10.31
C LEU A 62 -5.88 0.33 -11.69
N GLU A 63 -6.64 0.57 -12.76
CA GLU A 63 -6.13 0.53 -14.13
C GLU A 63 -4.96 1.51 -14.33
N ARG A 64 -5.08 2.73 -13.80
CA ARG A 64 -4.03 3.75 -13.89
C ARG A 64 -2.75 3.32 -13.18
N VAL A 65 -2.84 2.88 -11.92
CA VAL A 65 -1.63 2.50 -11.18
C VAL A 65 -0.94 1.27 -11.79
N LEU A 66 -1.72 0.30 -12.30
CA LEU A 66 -1.18 -0.86 -13.00
C LEU A 66 -0.49 -0.47 -14.32
N LYS A 67 -1.02 0.52 -15.05
CA LYS A 67 -0.38 1.07 -16.26
C LYS A 67 0.99 1.71 -15.96
N HIS A 68 1.16 2.27 -14.76
CA HIS A 68 2.44 2.77 -14.25
C HIS A 68 3.33 1.69 -13.63
N GLY A 69 2.96 0.40 -13.73
CA GLY A 69 3.72 -0.70 -13.15
C GLY A 69 3.69 -0.73 -11.61
N ILE A 70 2.71 -0.06 -10.99
CA ILE A 70 2.51 -0.01 -9.54
C ILE A 70 1.43 -1.01 -9.13
N GLY A 71 1.79 -1.96 -8.26
CA GLY A 71 0.86 -2.85 -7.57
C GLY A 71 0.49 -2.33 -6.18
N ILE A 72 -0.63 -2.82 -5.64
CA ILE A 72 -1.13 -2.48 -4.31
C ILE A 72 -1.51 -3.76 -3.55
N TRP A 73 -1.04 -3.88 -2.32
CA TRP A 73 -1.49 -4.92 -1.41
C TRP A 73 -1.28 -4.49 0.06
N ASP A 74 -1.40 -5.42 0.99
CA ASP A 74 -1.11 -5.24 2.41
C ASP A 74 -0.15 -6.34 2.89
N VAL A 75 0.58 -6.09 3.98
CA VAL A 75 1.46 -7.11 4.57
C VAL A 75 0.70 -8.20 5.33
N LEU A 76 -0.52 -7.92 5.81
CA LEU A 76 -1.32 -8.86 6.59
C LEU A 76 -2.50 -9.42 5.78
N ALA A 77 -2.58 -10.75 5.71
CA ALA A 77 -3.72 -11.49 5.16
C ALA A 77 -4.94 -11.41 6.08
N ALA A 78 -4.72 -11.49 7.40
CA ALA A 78 -5.80 -11.52 8.37
C ALA A 78 -5.33 -11.06 9.75
N CYS A 79 -6.27 -10.52 10.54
CA CYS A 79 -6.00 -10.19 11.94
C CYS A 79 -7.28 -10.08 12.77
N HIS A 80 -7.11 -9.94 14.09
CA HIS A 80 -8.13 -9.36 14.97
C HIS A 80 -7.80 -7.88 15.16
N ARG A 81 -8.76 -6.99 14.89
CA ARG A 81 -8.60 -5.55 15.10
C ARG A 81 -9.95 -4.93 15.42
N GLU A 82 -9.98 -4.12 16.47
CA GLU A 82 -11.10 -3.22 16.75
C GLU A 82 -10.79 -1.84 16.18
N GLY A 83 -11.75 -1.28 15.44
CA GLY A 83 -11.55 -0.05 14.68
C GLY A 83 -10.48 -0.16 13.58
N SER A 84 -9.86 0.97 13.25
CA SER A 84 -8.95 1.10 12.10
C SER A 84 -7.48 1.34 12.47
N LEU A 85 -7.13 1.39 13.75
CA LEU A 85 -5.76 1.70 14.18
C LEU A 85 -4.87 0.46 14.14
N ASP A 86 -3.68 0.60 13.56
CA ASP A 86 -2.67 -0.47 13.54
C ASP A 86 -2.27 -0.95 14.94
N SER A 87 -2.28 -0.06 15.94
CA SER A 87 -1.97 -0.40 17.33
C SER A 87 -2.96 -1.40 17.95
N ALA A 88 -4.15 -1.53 17.37
CA ALA A 88 -5.18 -2.49 17.80
C ALA A 88 -5.06 -3.86 17.11
N ILE A 89 -4.11 -4.06 16.19
CA ILE A 89 -3.91 -5.35 15.50
C ILE A 89 -3.40 -6.40 16.49
N ARG A 90 -4.06 -7.56 16.49
CA ARG A 90 -3.73 -8.77 17.27
C ARG A 90 -3.84 -10.00 16.37
N ASN A 91 -3.15 -11.09 16.73
CA ASN A 91 -3.19 -12.37 16.00
C ASN A 91 -2.98 -12.19 14.49
N ALA A 92 -2.00 -11.36 14.12
CA ALA A 92 -1.71 -11.00 12.75
C ALA A 92 -1.17 -12.22 11.98
N LYS A 93 -1.73 -12.45 10.79
CA LYS A 93 -1.25 -13.43 9.82
C LYS A 93 -0.71 -12.69 8.61
N PRO A 94 0.58 -12.82 8.28
CA PRO A 94 1.13 -12.18 7.09
C PRO A 94 0.53 -12.77 5.81
N ASN A 95 0.56 -11.99 4.74
CA ASN A 95 0.32 -12.48 3.39
C ASN A 95 1.47 -13.37 2.92
N ASP A 96 1.18 -14.24 1.95
CA ASP A 96 2.19 -15.05 1.27
C ASP A 96 2.91 -14.21 0.21
N PHE A 97 4.07 -13.67 0.56
CA PHE A 97 4.87 -12.85 -0.34
C PHE A 97 5.58 -13.66 -1.43
N ASP A 98 5.76 -14.98 -1.26
CA ASP A 98 6.42 -15.81 -2.27
C ASP A 98 5.57 -15.87 -3.55
N SER A 99 4.23 -15.84 -3.40
CA SER A 99 3.28 -15.75 -4.51
C SER A 99 3.44 -14.50 -5.38
N LEU A 100 4.10 -13.43 -4.89
CA LEU A 100 4.31 -12.22 -5.69
C LEU A 100 5.19 -12.47 -6.91
N ARG A 101 6.11 -13.45 -6.85
CA ARG A 101 6.99 -13.78 -7.98
C ARG A 101 6.21 -14.33 -9.18
N GLU A 102 5.10 -15.01 -8.91
CA GLU A 102 4.25 -15.60 -9.93
C GLU A 102 3.39 -14.53 -10.62
N HIS A 103 2.86 -13.58 -9.84
CA HIS A 103 1.91 -12.58 -10.32
C HIS A 103 2.59 -11.28 -10.83
N ALA A 104 3.79 -10.99 -10.34
CA ALA A 104 4.61 -9.83 -10.73
C ALA A 104 6.06 -10.26 -11.01
N PRO A 105 6.32 -10.91 -12.16
CA PRO A 105 7.66 -11.39 -12.51
C PRO A 105 8.68 -10.25 -12.68
N LEU A 106 8.22 -9.01 -12.90
CA LEU A 106 9.07 -7.83 -13.03
C LEU A 106 9.26 -7.07 -11.70
N LEU A 107 8.68 -7.56 -10.59
CA LEU A 107 8.76 -6.89 -9.29
C LEU A 107 10.21 -6.82 -8.82
N LYS A 108 10.66 -5.61 -8.53
CA LYS A 108 12.01 -5.32 -8.02
C LYS A 108 11.98 -4.54 -6.72
N LYS A 109 10.95 -3.70 -6.53
CA LYS A 109 10.87 -2.77 -5.40
C LYS A 109 9.58 -2.93 -4.62
N VAL A 110 9.68 -2.87 -3.30
CA VAL A 110 8.55 -2.94 -2.37
C VAL A 110 8.58 -1.73 -1.44
N CYS A 111 7.53 -0.92 -1.53
CA CYS A 111 7.34 0.30 -0.77
C CYS A 111 6.32 0.05 0.35
N PHE A 112 6.72 0.19 1.61
CA PHE A 112 5.87 -0.01 2.78
C PHE A 112 5.22 1.29 3.22
N ASN A 113 3.89 1.36 3.18
CA ASN A 113 3.11 2.52 3.60
C ASN A 113 2.96 2.55 5.14
N GLY A 114 3.97 3.08 5.82
CA GLY A 114 3.98 3.25 7.28
C GLY A 114 4.81 2.21 8.03
N LYS A 115 5.12 2.52 9.30
CA LYS A 115 6.03 1.73 10.14
C LYS A 115 5.53 0.31 10.41
N THR A 116 4.22 0.11 10.53
CA THR A 116 3.62 -1.21 10.78
C THR A 116 3.92 -2.16 9.63
N ALA A 117 3.67 -1.72 8.39
CA ALA A 117 4.02 -2.46 7.19
C ALA A 117 5.55 -2.62 7.06
N GLY A 118 6.30 -1.55 7.36
CA GLY A 118 7.76 -1.53 7.28
C GLY A 118 8.49 -2.55 8.17
N ARG A 119 7.81 -3.18 9.14
CA ARG A 119 8.40 -4.29 9.92
C ARG A 119 8.76 -5.51 9.06
N PHE A 120 8.16 -5.63 7.88
CA PHE A 120 8.44 -6.70 6.92
C PHE A 120 9.57 -6.37 5.95
N ALA A 121 10.14 -5.16 6.00
CA ALA A 121 11.16 -4.70 5.05
C ALA A 121 12.42 -5.57 5.08
N GLU A 122 12.89 -6.01 6.26
CA GLU A 122 14.09 -6.85 6.35
C GLU A 122 13.88 -8.23 5.70
N VAL A 123 12.74 -8.88 5.98
CA VAL A 123 12.40 -10.19 5.42
C VAL A 123 12.21 -10.13 3.91
N ILE A 124 11.50 -9.12 3.41
CA ILE A 124 11.26 -8.92 1.98
C ILE A 124 12.57 -8.50 1.27
N GLY A 125 13.42 -7.72 1.93
CA GLY A 125 14.75 -7.37 1.43
C GLY A 125 15.65 -8.59 1.30
N ALA A 126 15.65 -9.49 2.29
CA ALA A 126 16.36 -10.76 2.23
C ALA A 126 15.87 -11.69 1.10
N ALA A 127 14.62 -11.54 0.67
CA ALA A 127 14.06 -12.22 -0.50
C ALA A 127 14.50 -11.62 -1.86
N GLY A 128 15.34 -10.57 -1.85
CA GLY A 128 15.97 -9.99 -3.04
C GLY A 128 15.29 -8.76 -3.61
N TYR A 129 14.32 -8.17 -2.90
CA TYR A 129 13.65 -6.94 -3.33
C TYR A 129 14.31 -5.69 -2.73
N GLU A 130 14.36 -4.61 -3.50
CA GLU A 130 14.63 -3.29 -2.94
C GLU A 130 13.47 -2.88 -2.03
N THR A 131 13.76 -2.39 -0.82
CA THR A 131 12.71 -2.01 0.13
C THR A 131 12.79 -0.54 0.51
N LEU A 132 11.63 0.12 0.52
CA LEU A 132 11.48 1.53 0.92
C LEU A 132 10.38 1.66 1.96
N VAL A 133 10.66 2.26 3.12
CA VAL A 133 9.63 2.52 4.14
C VAL A 133 9.17 3.98 4.05
N LEU A 134 7.90 4.16 3.65
CA LEU A 134 7.27 5.46 3.45
C LEU A 134 6.55 5.93 4.73
N PRO A 135 6.37 7.25 4.92
CA PRO A 135 5.45 7.76 5.92
C PRO A 135 4.02 7.33 5.59
N SER A 136 3.24 6.96 6.62
CA SER A 136 1.87 6.48 6.41
C SER A 136 0.98 7.55 5.76
N SER A 137 0.20 7.14 4.77
CA SER A 137 -0.84 7.95 4.11
C SER A 137 -2.12 8.11 4.93
N SER A 138 -2.25 7.36 6.03
CA SER A 138 -3.41 7.40 6.92
C SER A 138 -3.56 8.79 7.57
N PRO A 139 -4.81 9.25 7.82
CA PRO A 139 -5.04 10.47 8.60
C PRO A 139 -4.52 10.37 10.04
N ALA A 140 -4.33 9.15 10.59
CA ALA A 140 -3.75 8.96 11.91
C ALA A 140 -2.29 9.42 12.00
N ASN A 141 -1.58 9.47 10.86
CA ASN A 141 -0.22 10.01 10.78
C ASN A 141 -0.27 11.53 10.56
N ALA A 142 -0.77 12.25 11.57
CA ALA A 142 -0.96 13.70 11.55
C ALA A 142 0.31 14.50 11.90
N SER A 143 1.41 13.82 12.28
CA SER A 143 2.68 14.48 12.62
C SER A 143 3.44 15.02 11.40
N LEU A 144 3.03 14.66 10.18
CA LEU A 144 3.62 15.13 8.92
C LEU A 144 2.55 15.77 8.04
N SER A 145 2.87 16.92 7.44
CA SER A 145 2.04 17.55 6.41
C SER A 145 1.99 16.70 5.13
N PHE A 146 1.05 17.01 4.24
CA PHE A 146 0.97 16.34 2.94
C PHE A 146 2.27 16.52 2.14
N GLU A 147 2.83 17.72 2.12
CA GLU A 147 4.05 18.08 1.41
C GLU A 147 5.26 17.32 1.97
N GLN A 148 5.35 17.21 3.30
CA GLN A 148 6.41 16.45 3.96
C GLN A 148 6.32 14.95 3.64
N LYS A 149 5.10 14.40 3.57
CA LYS A 149 4.89 13.02 3.09
C LYS A 149 5.30 12.91 1.62
N LEU A 150 4.85 13.83 0.77
CA LEU A 150 5.11 13.80 -0.66
C LEU A 150 6.61 13.80 -1.00
N LEU A 151 7.43 14.54 -0.25
CA LEU A 151 8.88 14.51 -0.42
C LEU A 151 9.47 13.10 -0.31
N ARG A 152 8.96 12.28 0.62
CA ARG A 152 9.39 10.88 0.79
C ARG A 152 8.74 9.95 -0.22
N TRP A 153 7.48 10.19 -0.54
CA TRP A 153 6.74 9.39 -1.53
C TRP A 153 7.32 9.50 -2.94
N ARG A 154 8.01 10.59 -3.28
CA ARG A 154 8.73 10.71 -4.56
C ARG A 154 9.85 9.67 -4.74
N GLU A 155 10.34 9.07 -3.67
CA GLU A 155 11.34 7.97 -3.72
C GLU A 155 10.75 6.64 -4.28
N VAL A 156 9.44 6.60 -4.59
CA VAL A 156 8.79 5.46 -5.24
C VAL A 156 9.21 5.31 -6.71
N GLU A 157 9.45 6.43 -7.42
CA GLU A 157 9.88 6.42 -8.83
C GLU A 157 11.40 6.31 -9.01
N SER A 158 12.18 6.52 -7.95
CA SER A 158 13.65 6.48 -7.99
C SER A 158 14.23 5.07 -7.99
#